data_AF-A0A170Y8M8-F1
#
_entry.id   AF-A0A170Y8M8-F1
#
_cell.length_a   1.000
_cell.length_b   1.000
_cell.length_c   1.000
_cell.angle_alpha   90.00
_cell.angle_beta   90.00
_cell.angle_gamma   90.00
#
_symmetry.space_group_name_H-M   'P 1'
#
loop_
_entity.id
_entity.type
_entity.pdbx_description
1 polymer ?
#
loop_
_entity_poly.entity_id
_entity_poly.type
_entity_poly.pdbx_seq_one_letter_code
_entity_poly.pdbx_strand_id
1 'polypeptide(L)'
;MNTLDDLTPECLGKAGLVYEYVLGENKYTFVLECPKPQSVTVLIHGPTNYAINQVKDALRGGLRAVKNAIEDNGVLPGGAAVELKLAGELNKYAEKIKERKRAGINAFADALLIIPKTLAQNAGHNIQDVLIQLKYEMGEGRDIGLDIDSGKPMDPEELGIFENVCVKTGSALQPV
;
A
#
# COMPACT_ATOMS: atom_id res chain seq x y z
N MET A 1 -13.16 13.59 39.55
CA MET A 1 -12.84 15.03 39.48
C MET A 1 -13.56 15.57 38.26
N ASN A 2 -14.82 16.00 38.42
CA ASN A 2 -15.71 16.39 37.32
C ASN A 2 -16.31 17.80 37.53
N THR A 3 -15.77 18.55 38.49
CA THR A 3 -16.26 19.89 38.89
C THR A 3 -15.22 20.93 38.49
N LEU A 4 -15.65 22.08 37.98
CA LEU A 4 -14.76 23.14 37.51
C LEU A 4 -13.90 23.72 38.65
N ASP A 5 -14.43 23.72 39.88
CA ASP A 5 -13.76 24.26 41.07
C ASP A 5 -12.52 23.44 41.49
N ASP A 6 -12.43 22.18 41.03
CA ASP A 6 -11.30 21.31 41.33
C ASP A 6 -10.13 21.49 40.36
N LEU A 7 -10.31 22.20 39.23
CA LEU A 7 -9.28 22.32 38.20
C LEU A 7 -8.06 23.12 38.68
N THR A 8 -6.90 22.49 38.56
CA THR A 8 -5.60 23.13 38.82
C THR A 8 -4.82 23.30 37.51
N PRO A 9 -3.85 24.22 37.42
CA PRO A 9 -3.00 24.37 36.23
C PRO A 9 -2.31 23.07 35.80
N GLU A 10 -2.03 22.17 36.73
CA GLU A 10 -1.43 20.85 36.49
C GLU A 10 -2.38 19.89 35.76
N CYS A 11 -3.70 20.12 35.85
CA CYS A 11 -4.70 19.36 35.09
C CYS A 11 -4.76 19.76 33.60
N LEU A 12 -4.12 20.86 33.20
CA LEU A 12 -4.22 21.43 31.86
C LEU A 12 -3.01 21.06 30.97
N GLY A 13 -3.30 20.76 29.71
CA GLY A 13 -2.28 20.55 28.68
C GLY A 13 -1.57 21.85 28.28
N LYS A 14 -0.44 21.72 27.59
CA LYS A 14 0.35 22.86 27.07
C LYS A 14 0.33 22.86 25.55
N ALA A 15 0.24 24.05 24.96
CA ALA A 15 0.36 24.29 23.52
C ALA A 15 1.18 25.55 23.29
N GLY A 16 2.04 25.55 22.26
CA GLY A 16 2.85 26.71 21.90
C GLY A 16 2.05 27.80 21.17
N LEU A 17 1.07 27.39 20.36
CA LEU A 17 0.26 28.30 19.57
C LEU A 17 -1.21 27.88 19.60
N VAL A 18 -2.09 28.81 19.97
CA VAL A 18 -3.54 28.62 19.91
C VAL A 18 -4.17 29.81 19.20
N TYR A 19 -4.91 29.55 18.12
CA TYR A 19 -5.63 30.59 17.39
C TYR A 19 -6.93 30.07 16.79
N GLU A 20 -7.88 30.99 16.57
CA GLU A 20 -9.12 30.72 15.84
C GLU A 20 -8.91 31.01 14.36
N TYR A 21 -9.32 30.07 13.51
CA TYR A 21 -9.34 30.19 12.07
C TYR A 21 -10.77 30.07 11.57
N VAL A 22 -11.23 31.11 10.87
CA VAL A 22 -12.59 31.17 10.33
C VAL A 22 -12.55 30.74 8.87
N LEU A 23 -13.31 29.71 8.52
CA LEU A 23 -13.45 29.22 7.15
C LEU A 23 -14.93 29.20 6.77
N GLY A 24 -15.33 30.17 5.95
CA GLY A 24 -16.74 30.42 5.65
C GLY A 24 -17.49 30.85 6.92
N GLU A 25 -18.55 30.12 7.25
CA GLU A 25 -19.35 30.38 8.47
C GLU A 25 -18.86 29.59 9.70
N ASN A 26 -17.86 28.72 9.52
CA ASN A 26 -17.34 27.85 10.58
C ASN A 26 -16.10 28.44 11.23
N LYS A 27 -15.99 28.25 12.55
CA LYS A 27 -14.83 28.62 13.35
C LYS A 27 -14.11 27.37 13.83
N TYR A 28 -12.81 27.29 13.54
CA TYR A 28 -11.95 26.19 13.95
C TYR A 28 -10.89 26.72 14.92
N THR A 29 -10.78 26.14 16.10
CA THR A 29 -9.67 26.44 17.02
C THR A 29 -8.50 25.50 16.74
N PHE A 30 -7.39 26.06 16.30
CA PHE A 30 -6.15 25.33 16.10
C PHE A 30 -5.32 25.40 17.37
N VAL A 31 -4.94 24.23 17.88
CA VAL A 31 -4.04 24.05 19.02
C VAL A 31 -2.80 23.36 18.48
N LEU A 32 -1.74 24.13 18.28
CA LEU A 32 -0.50 23.71 17.63
C LEU A 32 0.69 23.76 18.60
N GLU A 33 1.80 23.15 18.18
CA GLU A 33 3.06 23.16 18.93
C GLU A 33 2.93 22.57 20.34
N CYS A 34 2.11 21.53 20.50
CA CYS A 34 1.99 20.79 21.75
C CYS A 34 3.31 20.04 22.06
N PRO A 35 3.83 20.08 23.29
CA PRO A 35 5.03 19.31 23.67
C PRO A 35 4.78 17.81 23.52
N LYS A 36 5.66 17.10 22.78
CA LYS A 36 5.58 15.65 22.52
C LYS A 36 4.18 15.21 22.03
N PRO A 37 3.73 15.68 20.85
CA PRO A 37 2.39 15.39 20.37
C PRO A 37 2.28 13.90 20.00
N GLN A 38 1.50 13.15 20.79
CA GLN A 38 1.12 11.77 20.44
C GLN A 38 -0.08 11.71 19.50
N SER A 39 -0.69 12.86 19.22
CA SER A 39 -1.78 13.00 18.25
C SER A 39 -1.49 14.20 17.36
N VAL A 40 -1.74 14.02 16.06
CA VAL A 40 -1.57 15.06 15.04
C VAL A 40 -2.86 15.13 14.24
N THR A 41 -3.30 16.34 13.91
CA THR A 41 -4.52 16.58 13.12
C THR A 41 -4.17 16.92 11.69
N VAL A 42 -4.73 16.20 10.73
CA VAL A 42 -4.72 16.56 9.31
C VAL A 42 -6.09 17.11 8.94
N LEU A 43 -6.16 18.41 8.63
CA LEU A 43 -7.39 19.04 8.17
C LEU A 43 -7.54 18.85 6.66
N ILE A 44 -8.68 18.29 6.24
CA ILE A 44 -9.02 18.09 4.82
C ILE A 44 -10.21 18.98 4.49
N HIS A 45 -10.06 19.83 3.48
CA HIS A 45 -11.13 20.65 2.91
C HIS A 45 -11.45 20.16 1.50
N GLY A 46 -12.74 20.05 1.16
CA GLY A 46 -13.16 19.55 -0.15
C GLY A 46 -14.57 20.02 -0.50
N PRO A 47 -14.94 19.96 -1.79
CA PRO A 47 -16.20 20.52 -2.29
C PRO A 47 -17.43 19.71 -1.88
N THR A 48 -17.28 18.42 -1.58
CA THR A 48 -18.38 17.53 -1.18
C THR A 48 -17.92 16.57 -0.07
N ASN A 49 -18.86 16.13 0.76
CA ASN A 49 -18.59 15.11 1.78
C ASN A 49 -18.06 13.80 1.19
N TYR A 50 -18.49 13.45 -0.03
CA TYR A 50 -18.00 12.28 -0.75
C TYR A 50 -16.49 12.41 -1.05
N ALA A 51 -16.07 13.54 -1.64
CA ALA A 51 -14.66 13.79 -1.95
C ALA A 51 -13.80 13.82 -0.67
N ILE A 52 -14.30 14.45 0.40
CA ILE A 52 -13.60 14.50 1.70
C ILE A 52 -13.40 13.08 2.25
N ASN A 53 -14.44 12.24 2.22
CA ASN A 53 -14.34 10.87 2.70
C ASN A 53 -13.36 10.03 1.87
N GLN A 54 -13.34 10.20 0.54
CA GLN A 54 -12.41 9.51 -0.34
C GLN A 54 -10.94 9.85 -0.01
N VAL A 55 -10.64 11.14 0.17
CA VAL A 55 -9.29 11.60 0.56
C VAL A 55 -8.94 11.11 1.96
N LYS A 56 -9.89 11.13 2.90
CA LYS A 56 -9.70 10.66 4.27
C LYS A 56 -9.35 9.17 4.32
N ASP A 57 -10.04 8.35 3.54
CA ASP A 57 -9.79 6.90 3.50
C ASP A 57 -8.49 6.58 2.76
N ALA A 58 -8.18 7.29 1.67
CA ALA A 58 -6.88 7.20 1.00
C ALA A 58 -5.72 7.56 1.94
N LEU A 59 -5.83 8.66 2.70
CA LEU A 59 -4.83 9.08 3.67
C LEU A 59 -4.64 8.03 4.77
N ARG A 60 -5.73 7.47 5.30
CA ARG A 60 -5.67 6.39 6.29
C ARG A 60 -5.01 5.13 5.76
N GLY A 61 -5.31 4.75 4.51
CA GLY A 61 -4.66 3.63 3.82
C GLY A 61 -3.16 3.86 3.68
N GLY A 62 -2.76 5.04 3.18
CA GLY A 62 -1.35 5.43 3.04
C GLY A 62 -0.60 5.45 4.37
N LEU A 63 -1.17 6.06 5.42
CA LEU A 63 -0.57 6.08 6.76
C LEU A 63 -0.38 4.67 7.33
N ARG A 64 -1.33 3.77 7.08
CA ARG A 64 -1.21 2.36 7.47
C ARG A 64 -0.10 1.66 6.68
N ALA A 65 0.03 1.90 5.38
CA ALA A 65 1.10 1.32 4.56
C ALA A 65 2.48 1.79 5.02
N VAL A 66 2.63 3.09 5.35
CA VAL A 66 3.89 3.64 5.89
C VAL A 66 4.19 3.05 7.27
N LYS A 67 3.20 2.94 8.16
CA LYS A 67 3.36 2.27 9.45
C LYS A 67 3.86 0.83 9.27
N ASN A 68 3.22 0.06 8.39
CA ASN A 68 3.62 -1.31 8.10
C ASN A 68 5.04 -1.39 7.53
N ALA A 69 5.46 -0.44 6.69
CA ALA A 69 6.83 -0.42 6.14
C ALA A 69 7.87 -0.21 7.25
N ILE A 70 7.56 0.64 8.23
CA ILE A 70 8.39 0.85 9.42
C ILE A 70 8.43 -0.42 10.29
N GLU A 71 7.29 -1.07 10.49
CA GLU A 71 7.19 -2.28 11.33
C GLU A 71 7.82 -3.52 10.67
N ASP A 72 7.68 -3.68 9.35
CA ASP A 72 8.21 -4.81 8.58
C ASP A 72 9.74 -4.72 8.40
N ASN A 73 10.35 -3.55 8.61
CA ASN A 73 11.74 -3.24 8.25
C ASN A 73 12.09 -3.59 6.78
N GLY A 74 11.11 -3.57 5.90
CA GLY A 74 11.29 -3.97 4.51
C GLY A 74 10.04 -3.75 3.66
N VAL A 75 10.26 -3.64 2.36
CA VAL A 75 9.23 -3.52 1.33
C VAL A 75 9.56 -4.43 0.16
N LEU A 76 8.56 -4.72 -0.67
CA LEU A 76 8.68 -5.51 -1.89
C LEU A 76 8.37 -4.63 -3.11
N PRO A 77 8.93 -4.93 -4.28
CA PRO A 77 8.57 -4.24 -5.52
C PRO A 77 7.09 -4.51 -5.85
N GLY A 78 6.35 -3.45 -6.15
CA GLY A 78 4.92 -3.53 -6.47
C GLY A 78 4.64 -3.84 -7.94
N GLY A 79 3.47 -3.43 -8.44
CA GLY A 79 3.10 -3.62 -9.85
C GLY A 79 3.01 -5.10 -10.26
N ALA A 80 2.66 -5.98 -9.34
CA ALA A 80 2.67 -7.44 -9.51
C ALA A 80 4.05 -8.07 -9.81
N ALA A 81 5.15 -7.36 -9.55
CA ALA A 81 6.50 -7.88 -9.77
C ALA A 81 6.79 -9.13 -8.92
N VAL A 82 6.30 -9.16 -7.68
CA VAL A 82 6.44 -10.32 -6.79
C VAL A 82 5.73 -11.55 -7.36
N GLU A 83 4.47 -11.42 -7.78
CA GLU A 83 3.70 -12.53 -8.34
C GLU A 83 4.31 -13.07 -9.63
N LEU A 84 4.78 -12.16 -10.49
CA LEU A 84 5.49 -12.50 -11.71
C LEU A 84 6.76 -13.30 -11.39
N LYS A 85 7.62 -12.79 -10.49
CA LYS A 85 8.86 -13.46 -10.09
C LYS A 85 8.60 -14.83 -9.48
N LEU A 86 7.63 -14.92 -8.56
CA LEU A 86 7.24 -16.17 -7.93
C LEU A 86 6.73 -17.20 -8.95
N ALA A 87 5.87 -16.79 -9.88
CA ALA A 87 5.39 -17.67 -10.95
C ALA A 87 6.55 -18.19 -11.82
N GLY A 88 7.51 -17.33 -12.16
CA GLY A 88 8.73 -17.71 -12.90
C GLY A 88 9.58 -18.73 -12.15
N GLU A 89 9.89 -18.48 -10.89
CA GLU A 89 10.71 -19.38 -10.06
C GLU A 89 10.01 -20.71 -9.75
N LEU A 90 8.68 -20.70 -9.54
CA LEU A 90 7.89 -21.92 -9.37
C LEU A 90 7.91 -22.80 -10.63
N ASN A 91 7.80 -22.20 -11.82
CA ASN A 91 7.90 -22.94 -13.08
C ASN A 91 9.29 -23.58 -13.24
N LYS A 92 10.37 -22.84 -12.98
CA LYS A 92 11.75 -23.39 -12.97
C LYS A 92 11.92 -24.50 -11.94
N TYR A 93 11.30 -24.35 -10.77
CA TYR A 93 11.32 -25.37 -9.73
C TYR A 93 10.56 -26.63 -10.14
N ALA A 94 9.41 -26.49 -10.82
CA ALA A 94 8.58 -27.60 -11.28
C ALA A 94 9.30 -28.53 -12.26
N GLU A 95 10.22 -28.00 -13.08
CA GLU A 95 11.07 -28.80 -13.97
C GLU A 95 11.92 -29.82 -13.21
N LYS A 96 12.39 -29.46 -12.01
CA LYS A 96 13.23 -30.30 -11.14
C LYS A 96 12.45 -31.35 -10.34
N ILE A 97 11.11 -31.29 -10.37
CA ILE A 97 10.23 -32.11 -9.52
C ILE A 97 9.60 -33.25 -10.32
N LYS A 98 9.37 -34.38 -9.62
CA LYS A 98 8.68 -35.56 -10.17
C LYS A 98 7.25 -35.22 -10.63
N GLU A 99 6.82 -35.89 -11.70
CA GLU A 99 5.62 -35.60 -12.49
C GLU A 99 4.34 -35.36 -11.68
N ARG A 100 4.08 -36.16 -10.63
CA ARG A 100 2.84 -36.04 -9.82
C ARG A 100 2.71 -34.71 -9.07
N LYS A 101 3.82 -34.08 -8.66
CA LYS A 101 3.81 -32.77 -7.97
C LYS A 101 3.97 -31.59 -8.94
N ARG A 102 4.52 -31.83 -10.13
CA ARG A 102 4.77 -30.81 -11.16
C ARG A 102 3.48 -30.08 -11.58
N ALA A 103 2.41 -30.83 -11.85
CA ALA A 103 1.13 -30.24 -12.26
C ALA A 103 0.56 -29.28 -11.22
N GLY A 104 0.68 -29.60 -9.93
CA GLY A 104 0.22 -28.73 -8.85
C GLY A 104 1.04 -27.44 -8.73
N ILE A 105 2.36 -27.53 -8.88
CA ILE A 105 3.24 -26.35 -8.85
C ILE A 105 2.93 -25.42 -10.03
N ASN A 106 2.80 -25.96 -11.24
CA ASN A 106 2.45 -25.16 -12.42
C ASN A 106 1.08 -24.50 -12.27
N ALA A 107 0.08 -25.22 -11.77
CA ALA A 107 -1.25 -24.66 -11.53
C ALA A 107 -1.20 -23.51 -10.52
N PHE A 108 -0.37 -23.61 -9.48
CA PHE A 108 -0.19 -22.54 -8.50
C PHE A 108 0.57 -21.34 -9.10
N ALA A 109 1.61 -21.58 -9.90
CA ALA A 109 2.31 -20.53 -10.63
C ALA A 109 1.38 -19.77 -11.58
N ASP A 110 0.51 -20.47 -12.32
CA ASP A 110 -0.47 -19.86 -13.20
C ASP A 110 -1.55 -19.07 -12.45
N ALA A 111 -1.91 -19.52 -11.24
CA ALA A 111 -2.85 -18.82 -10.38
C ALA A 111 -2.31 -17.46 -9.91
N LEU A 112 -1.01 -17.35 -9.61
CA LEU A 112 -0.38 -16.06 -9.24
C LEU A 112 -0.52 -15.01 -10.35
N LEU A 113 -0.54 -15.43 -11.61
CA LEU A 113 -0.71 -14.54 -12.75
C LEU A 113 -2.11 -13.89 -12.82
N ILE A 114 -3.06 -14.25 -11.95
CA ILE A 114 -4.36 -13.56 -11.89
C ILE A 114 -4.22 -12.08 -11.58
N ILE A 115 -3.26 -11.71 -10.71
CA ILE A 115 -3.06 -10.31 -10.30
C ILE A 115 -2.66 -9.43 -11.49
N PRO A 116 -1.57 -9.72 -12.23
CA PRO A 116 -1.21 -8.91 -13.40
C PRO A 116 -2.27 -8.98 -14.52
N LYS A 117 -2.99 -10.11 -14.67
CA LYS A 117 -4.11 -10.22 -15.63
C LYS A 117 -5.23 -9.25 -15.29
N THR A 118 -5.64 -9.21 -14.03
CA THR A 118 -6.72 -8.34 -13.57
C THR A 118 -6.30 -6.88 -13.60
N LEU A 119 -5.05 -6.55 -13.27
CA LEU A 119 -4.53 -5.19 -13.41
C LEU A 119 -4.58 -4.71 -14.86
N ALA A 120 -4.06 -5.52 -15.80
CA ALA A 120 -4.10 -5.20 -17.22
C ALA A 120 -5.54 -5.03 -17.73
N GLN A 121 -6.43 -5.94 -17.36
CA GLN A 121 -7.85 -5.89 -17.75
C GLN A 121 -8.55 -4.63 -17.23
N ASN A 122 -8.35 -4.30 -15.95
CA ASN A 122 -8.98 -3.15 -15.32
C ASN A 122 -8.44 -1.82 -15.88
N ALA A 123 -7.20 -1.80 -16.35
CA ALA A 123 -6.59 -0.67 -17.04
C ALA A 123 -6.96 -0.59 -18.54
N GLY A 124 -7.69 -1.58 -19.07
CA GLY A 124 -8.13 -1.60 -20.48
C GLY A 124 -7.09 -2.13 -21.46
N HIS A 125 -6.01 -2.74 -20.98
CA HIS A 125 -4.94 -3.32 -21.81
C HIS A 125 -5.26 -4.75 -22.24
N ASN A 126 -4.68 -5.18 -23.36
CA ASN A 126 -4.78 -6.57 -23.80
C ASN A 126 -3.94 -7.47 -22.87
N ILE A 127 -4.64 -8.33 -22.12
CA ILE A 127 -4.04 -9.24 -21.14
C ILE A 127 -2.92 -10.11 -21.75
N GLN A 128 -3.12 -10.63 -22.96
CA GLN A 128 -2.14 -11.54 -23.58
C GLN A 128 -0.87 -10.79 -23.99
N ASP A 129 -1.02 -9.63 -24.62
CA ASP A 129 0.11 -8.82 -25.09
C ASP A 129 0.97 -8.36 -23.90
N VAL A 130 0.31 -7.89 -22.83
CA VAL A 130 0.98 -7.49 -21.58
C VAL A 130 1.75 -8.66 -20.98
N LEU A 131 1.11 -9.82 -20.82
CA LEU A 131 1.77 -10.99 -20.23
C LEU A 131 2.96 -11.50 -21.06
N ILE A 132 2.86 -11.44 -22.40
CA ILE A 132 3.96 -11.82 -23.29
C ILE A 132 5.15 -10.89 -23.07
N GLN A 133 4.92 -9.57 -23.04
CA GLN A 133 5.98 -8.59 -22.80
C GLN A 133 6.61 -8.76 -21.42
N LEU A 134 5.81 -8.89 -20.36
CA LEU A 134 6.32 -9.10 -19.01
C LEU A 134 7.20 -10.36 -18.93
N LYS A 135 6.71 -11.49 -19.48
CA LYS A 135 7.48 -12.75 -19.50
C LYS A 135 8.78 -12.66 -20.29
N TYR A 136 8.77 -11.92 -21.41
CA TYR A 136 9.97 -11.71 -22.22
C TYR A 136 11.05 -10.97 -21.42
N GLU A 137 10.71 -9.85 -20.81
CA GLU A 137 11.65 -9.03 -20.03
C GLU A 137 12.19 -9.76 -18.81
N MET A 138 11.34 -10.56 -18.15
CA MET A 138 11.74 -11.43 -17.04
C MET A 138 12.68 -12.57 -17.49
N GLY A 139 12.53 -13.05 -18.72
CA GLY A 139 13.40 -14.05 -19.33
C GLY A 139 14.85 -13.55 -19.43
N GLU A 140 15.02 -12.24 -19.62
CA GLU A 140 16.31 -11.54 -19.61
C GLU A 140 16.86 -11.30 -18.18
N GLY A 141 16.19 -11.81 -17.15
CA GLY A 141 16.65 -11.76 -15.76
C GLY A 141 16.34 -10.45 -15.04
N ARG A 142 15.49 -9.58 -15.60
CA ARG A 142 15.07 -8.33 -14.97
C ARG A 142 13.90 -8.54 -14.01
N ASP A 143 13.94 -7.82 -12.89
CA ASP A 143 12.85 -7.76 -11.92
C ASP A 143 11.91 -6.61 -12.29
N ILE A 144 10.80 -6.96 -12.94
CA ILE A 144 9.89 -6.00 -13.58
C ILE A 144 8.46 -6.19 -13.07
N GLY A 145 7.74 -5.08 -13.00
CA GLY A 145 6.30 -5.02 -12.76
C GLY A 145 5.54 -4.54 -13.99
N LEU A 146 4.22 -4.48 -13.86
CA LEU A 146 3.30 -3.89 -14.82
C LEU A 146 3.07 -2.42 -14.48
N ASP A 147 3.37 -1.54 -15.41
CA ASP A 147 2.82 -0.18 -15.42
C ASP A 147 1.37 -0.23 -15.92
N ILE A 148 0.43 0.13 -15.05
CA ILE A 148 -1.00 0.13 -15.39
C ILE A 148 -1.38 1.26 -16.36
N ASP A 149 -0.61 2.36 -16.39
CA ASP A 149 -0.93 3.49 -17.25
C ASP A 149 -0.50 3.20 -18.70
N SER A 150 0.74 2.73 -18.89
CA SER A 150 1.25 2.41 -20.23
C SER A 150 0.96 0.99 -20.71
N GLY A 151 0.62 0.07 -19.80
CA GLY A 151 0.47 -1.36 -20.10
C GLY A 151 1.79 -2.07 -20.39
N LYS A 152 2.93 -1.46 -20.04
CA LYS A 152 4.26 -1.96 -20.37
C LYS A 152 5.00 -2.48 -19.12
N PRO A 153 6.03 -3.31 -19.32
CA PRO A 153 7.01 -3.63 -18.29
C PRO A 153 7.67 -2.35 -17.74
N MET A 154 7.83 -2.29 -16.42
CA MET A 154 8.52 -1.21 -15.71
C MET A 154 9.37 -1.76 -14.56
N ASP A 155 10.38 -1.01 -14.12
CA ASP A 155 11.11 -1.27 -12.89
C ASP A 155 10.37 -0.61 -11.71
N PRO A 156 9.81 -1.39 -10.76
CA PRO A 156 9.05 -0.83 -9.65
C PRO A 156 9.91 -0.01 -8.69
N GLU A 157 11.19 -0.33 -8.54
CA GLU A 157 12.09 0.39 -7.64
C GLU A 157 12.44 1.77 -8.20
N GLU A 158 12.71 1.86 -9.51
CA GLU A 158 12.96 3.14 -10.18
C GLU A 158 11.74 4.09 -10.11
N LEU A 159 10.52 3.53 -10.13
CA LEU A 159 9.27 4.29 -10.02
C LEU A 159 8.80 4.50 -8.58
N GLY A 160 9.49 3.94 -7.58
CA GLY A 160 9.11 4.05 -6.17
C GLY A 160 7.81 3.32 -5.81
N ILE A 161 7.43 2.31 -6.60
CA ILE A 161 6.20 1.53 -6.42
C ILE A 161 6.52 0.33 -5.53
N PHE A 162 6.12 0.41 -4.27
CA PHE A 162 6.40 -0.59 -3.25
C PHE A 162 5.13 -1.13 -2.60
N GLU A 163 5.21 -2.37 -2.14
CA GLU A 163 4.20 -3.05 -1.34
C GLU A 163 4.79 -3.55 -0.02
N ASN A 164 4.00 -3.56 1.05
CA ASN A 164 4.45 -4.07 2.34
C ASN A 164 4.58 -5.60 2.30
N VAL A 165 5.59 -6.13 3.00
CA VAL A 165 5.80 -7.58 3.12
C VAL A 165 4.57 -8.21 3.78
N CYS A 166 4.06 -7.61 4.85
CA CYS A 166 2.91 -8.13 5.61
C CYS A 166 1.64 -8.31 4.77
N VAL A 167 1.47 -7.50 3.72
CA VAL A 167 0.30 -7.54 2.83
C VAL A 167 0.37 -8.76 1.91
N LYS A 168 1.56 -9.11 1.42
CA LYS A 168 1.76 -10.30 0.56
C LYS A 168 1.79 -11.60 1.34
N THR A 169 2.23 -11.56 2.61
CA THR A 169 2.32 -12.74 3.47
C THR A 169 1.07 -13.00 4.31
N GLY A 170 0.00 -12.20 4.15
CA GLY A 170 -1.17 -12.18 5.03
C GLY A 170 -1.78 -13.56 5.37
N SER A 171 -2.01 -13.77 6.67
CA SER A 171 -2.54 -14.95 7.42
C SER A 171 -1.76 -16.27 7.41
N ALA A 172 -0.78 -16.49 6.53
CA ALA A 172 -0.02 -17.75 6.53
C ALA A 172 1.17 -17.79 7.50
N LEU A 173 1.63 -16.62 7.99
CA LEU A 173 2.87 -16.49 8.78
C LEU A 173 2.68 -15.75 10.11
N GLN A 174 1.44 -15.58 10.60
CA GLN A 174 1.29 -15.14 11.99
C GLN A 174 1.79 -16.26 12.91
N PRO A 175 2.78 -16.01 13.80
CA PRO A 175 3.18 -17.00 14.78
C PRO A 175 1.97 -17.36 15.63
N VAL A 176 1.61 -18.63 15.64
CA VAL A 176 0.61 -19.21 16.53
C VAL A 176 1.16 -19.26 17.95
#